data_AF-A0A820PA42-F1
#
_entry.id   AF-A0A820PA42-F1
#
_cell.length_a   1.000
_cell.length_b   1.000
_cell.length_c   1.000
_cell.angle_alpha   90.00
_cell.angle_beta   90.00
_cell.angle_gamma   90.00
#
_symmetry.space_group_name_H-M   'P 1'
#
loop_
_entity.id
_entity.type
_entity.pdbx_description
1 polymer ?
#
loop_
_entity_poly.entity_id
_entity_poly.type
_entity_poly.pdbx_seq_one_letter_code
_entity_poly.pdbx_strand_id
1 'polypeptide(L)'
;MIFDADFHKVKLIDFGMTRKCGSYVRRLIGSIPYSPPEVCNALNNDILVSTAMDVWAFGVLLFCCLTGNFPWEHAQESDVYYNEYIQWHRRYQLQRRCKLPSQWL
;
A
#
# COMPACT_ATOMS: atom_id res chain seq x y z
N MET A 1 -8.56 -0.40 12.99
CA MET A 1 -8.65 0.94 13.65
C MET A 1 -9.97 1.04 14.36
N ILE A 2 -10.04 1.77 15.46
CA ILE A 2 -11.31 2.04 16.16
C ILE A 2 -11.54 3.55 16.13
N PHE A 3 -12.76 3.95 15.77
CA PHE A 3 -13.23 5.33 15.81
C PHE A 3 -14.05 5.58 17.08
N ASP A 4 -14.06 6.82 17.57
CA ASP A 4 -15.08 7.22 18.55
C ASP A 4 -16.47 7.32 17.88
N ALA A 5 -17.52 7.44 18.69
CA ALA A 5 -18.91 7.42 18.20
C ALA A 5 -19.20 8.54 17.19
N ASP A 6 -18.49 9.67 17.34
CA ASP A 6 -18.63 10.85 16.48
C ASP A 6 -17.64 10.84 15.29
N PHE A 7 -16.84 9.79 15.11
CA PHE A 7 -15.82 9.65 14.06
C PHE A 7 -14.77 10.78 14.01
N HIS A 8 -14.55 11.49 15.11
CA HIS A 8 -13.57 12.57 15.23
C HIS A 8 -12.19 12.10 15.68
N LYS A 9 -12.12 10.96 16.36
CA LYS A 9 -10.87 10.39 16.85
C LYS A 9 -10.68 9.00 16.30
N VAL A 10 -9.47 8.74 15.80
CA VAL A 10 -9.03 7.41 15.39
C VAL A 10 -7.97 6.90 16.35
N LYS A 11 -8.06 5.63 16.72
CA LYS A 11 -7.01 4.90 17.43
C LYS A 11 -6.50 3.78 16.55
N LEU A 12 -5.18 3.78 16.34
CA LEU A 12 -4.49 2.62 15.80
C LEU A 12 -4.54 1.51 16.85
N ILE A 13 -4.87 0.32 16.37
CA ILE A 13 -4.96 -0.90 17.17
C ILE A 13 -4.17 -1.97 16.45
N ASP A 14 -3.88 -3.06 17.16
CA ASP A 14 -3.15 -4.21 16.65
C ASP A 14 -1.69 -3.91 16.27
N PHE A 15 -0.86 -3.84 17.32
CA PHE A 15 0.60 -3.70 17.20
C PHE A 15 1.32 -5.07 17.22
N GLY A 16 0.61 -6.19 17.04
CA GLY A 16 1.19 -7.53 17.12
C GLY A 16 2.29 -7.79 16.08
N MET A 17 2.18 -7.10 14.94
CA MET A 17 3.13 -7.15 13.85
C MET A 17 4.14 -5.99 13.83
N THR A 18 4.07 -5.07 14.79
CA THR A 18 4.98 -3.92 14.84
C THR A 18 6.41 -4.35 15.11
N ARG A 19 7.36 -3.70 14.42
CA ARG A 19 8.79 -4.00 14.48
C ARG A 19 9.58 -2.70 14.54
N LYS A 20 10.74 -2.73 15.19
CA LYS A 20 11.60 -1.56 15.32
C LYS A 20 12.18 -1.19 13.95
N CYS A 21 12.17 0.09 13.58
CA CYS A 21 12.88 0.56 12.38
C CYS A 21 14.35 0.14 12.43
N GLY A 22 14.89 -0.35 11.31
CA GLY A 22 16.24 -0.90 11.20
C GLY A 22 16.38 -2.36 11.65
N SER A 23 15.31 -3.00 12.14
CA SER A 23 15.30 -4.45 12.36
C SER A 23 15.04 -5.21 11.07
N TYR A 24 15.46 -6.47 11.02
CA TYR A 24 15.14 -7.38 9.93
C TYR A 24 13.96 -8.26 10.32
N VAL A 25 13.05 -8.46 9.38
CA VAL A 25 11.89 -9.33 9.55
C VAL A 25 11.86 -10.34 8.42
N ARG A 26 11.47 -11.57 8.75
CA ARG A 26 11.25 -12.59 7.73
C ARG A 26 10.03 -12.22 6.91
N ARG A 27 10.16 -12.31 5.59
CA ARG A 27 9.06 -12.14 4.65
C ARG A 27 7.96 -13.14 4.98
N LEU A 28 6.75 -12.63 5.20
CA LEU A 28 5.55 -13.45 5.30
C LEU A 28 5.07 -13.79 3.89
N ILE A 29 4.61 -15.03 3.71
CA ILE A 29 4.03 -15.50 2.46
C ILE A 29 2.59 -14.98 2.40
N GLY A 30 2.26 -14.21 1.37
CA GLY A 30 0.99 -13.51 1.23
C GLY A 30 1.16 -12.00 1.39
N SER A 31 1.55 -11.31 0.31
CA SER A 31 1.46 -9.86 0.25
C SER A 31 0.00 -9.46 0.28
N ILE A 32 -0.32 -8.41 1.02
CA ILE A 32 -1.65 -7.80 1.06
C ILE A 32 -1.61 -6.51 0.22
N PRO A 33 -2.75 -5.93 -0.19
CA PRO A 33 -2.77 -4.71 -1.01
C PRO A 33 -2.00 -3.52 -0.40
N TYR A 34 -1.89 -3.50 0.93
CA TYR A 34 -1.17 -2.49 1.72
C TYR A 34 0.35 -2.72 1.77
N SER A 35 0.84 -3.87 1.31
CA SER A 35 2.27 -4.16 1.30
C SER A 35 2.98 -3.31 0.25
N PRO A 36 4.11 -2.67 0.60
CA PRO A 36 4.84 -1.83 -0.34
C PRO A 36 5.64 -2.67 -1.34
N PRO A 37 5.97 -2.13 -2.52
CA PRO A 37 6.59 -2.89 -3.61
C PRO A 37 7.95 -3.48 -3.21
N GLU A 38 8.72 -2.83 -2.36
CA GLU A 38 10.00 -3.36 -1.84
C GLU A 38 9.82 -4.61 -0.97
N VAL A 39 8.67 -4.75 -0.29
CA VAL A 39 8.31 -5.96 0.46
C VAL A 39 7.85 -7.04 -0.50
N CYS A 40 7.04 -6.67 -1.49
CA CYS A 40 6.49 -7.60 -2.46
C CYS A 40 7.55 -8.17 -3.41
N ASN A 41 8.56 -7.37 -3.78
CA ASN A 41 9.64 -7.74 -4.69
C ASN A 41 10.93 -8.17 -3.98
N ALA A 42 10.91 -8.33 -2.65
CA ALA A 42 12.07 -8.77 -1.88
C ALA A 42 12.57 -10.14 -2.36
N LEU A 43 13.78 -10.17 -2.91
CA LEU A 43 14.47 -11.40 -3.35
C LEU A 43 15.00 -12.21 -2.17
N ASN A 44 15.36 -11.53 -1.09
CA ASN A 44 15.81 -12.14 0.14
C ASN A 44 14.63 -12.45 1.06
N ASN A 45 14.79 -13.47 1.90
CA ASN A 45 13.81 -13.79 2.93
C ASN A 45 13.74 -12.74 4.04
N ASP A 46 14.71 -11.83 4.13
CA ASP A 46 14.79 -10.80 5.16
C ASP A 46 14.54 -9.42 4.57
N ILE A 47 13.67 -8.66 5.23
CA ILE A 47 13.26 -7.31 4.85
C ILE A 47 13.72 -6.35 5.94
N LEU A 48 14.40 -5.27 5.55
CA LEU A 48 14.76 -4.19 6.46
C LEU A 48 13.53 -3.31 6.75
N VAL A 49 13.11 -3.27 8.01
CA VAL A 49 11.95 -2.47 8.43
C VAL A 49 12.27 -0.99 8.35
N SER A 50 11.42 -0.24 7.64
CA SER A 50 11.50 1.21 7.50
C SER A 50 10.13 1.84 7.76
N THR A 51 10.10 3.03 8.35
CA THR A 51 8.87 3.81 8.54
C THR A 51 8.18 4.16 7.22
N ALA A 52 8.92 4.16 6.10
CA ALA A 52 8.35 4.37 4.76
C ALA A 52 7.29 3.31 4.40
N MET A 53 7.42 2.09 4.95
CA MET A 53 6.46 1.01 4.72
C MET A 53 5.09 1.34 5.34
N ASP A 54 5.08 1.93 6.53
CA ASP A 54 3.84 2.37 7.20
C ASP A 54 3.20 3.55 6.44
N VAL A 55 4.02 4.47 5.92
CA VAL A 55 3.55 5.60 5.10
C VAL A 55 2.90 5.10 3.82
N TRP A 56 3.48 4.10 3.16
CA TRP A 56 2.88 3.46 2.00
C TRP A 56 1.53 2.83 2.32
N ALA A 57 1.48 1.98 3.36
CA ALA A 57 0.25 1.32 3.78
C ALA A 57 -0.85 2.33 4.13
N PHE A 58 -0.48 3.44 4.78
CA PHE A 58 -1.40 4.53 5.06
C PHE A 58 -1.92 5.22 3.79
N GLY A 59 -1.07 5.43 2.78
CA GLY A 59 -1.50 5.98 1.49
C GLY A 59 -2.52 5.09 0.78
N VAL A 60 -2.29 3.78 0.76
CA VAL A 60 -3.25 2.79 0.22
C VAL A 60 -4.55 2.83 1.00
N LEU A 61 -4.49 2.87 2.34
CA LEU A 61 -5.67 2.96 3.18
C LEU A 61 -6.47 4.24 2.90
N LEU A 62 -5.81 5.40 2.80
CA LEU A 62 -6.48 6.66 2.51
C LEU A 62 -7.18 6.61 1.15
N PHE A 63 -6.54 6.02 0.14
CA PHE A 63 -7.18 5.77 -1.15
C PHE A 63 -8.45 4.94 -0.98
N CYS A 64 -8.37 3.80 -0.29
CA CYS A 64 -9.54 2.95 -0.05
C CYS A 64 -10.66 3.68 0.70
N CYS A 65 -10.33 4.51 1.69
CA CYS A 65 -11.31 5.31 2.42
C CYS A 65 -12.02 6.33 1.52
N LEU A 66 -11.36 6.87 0.50
CA LEU A 66 -11.91 7.88 -0.39
C LEU A 66 -12.70 7.28 -1.57
N THR A 67 -12.27 6.12 -2.08
CA THR A 67 -12.82 5.53 -3.31
C THR A 67 -13.70 4.30 -3.06
N GLY A 68 -13.62 3.71 -1.86
CA GLY A 68 -14.25 2.43 -1.54
C GLY A 68 -13.57 1.22 -2.19
N ASN A 69 -12.49 1.41 -2.96
CA ASN A 69 -11.81 0.36 -3.72
C ASN A 69 -10.31 0.32 -3.43
N PHE A 70 -9.70 -0.85 -3.58
CA PHE A 70 -8.25 -0.96 -3.56
C PHE A 70 -7.65 -0.42 -4.87
N PRO A 71 -6.45 0.17 -4.82
CA PRO A 71 -5.81 0.67 -6.02
C PRO A 71 -5.20 -0.45 -6.90
N TRP A 72 -4.90 -1.60 -6.31
CA TRP A 72 -4.36 -2.84 -6.90
C TRP A 72 -4.58 -4.02 -5.94
N GLU A 73 -4.33 -5.26 -6.37
CA GLU A 73 -4.36 -6.43 -5.46
C GLU A 73 -3.01 -6.61 -4.74
N HIS A 74 -1.91 -6.46 -5.49
CA HIS A 74 -0.54 -6.57 -5.01
C HIS A 74 0.33 -5.50 -5.66
N ALA A 75 1.19 -4.84 -4.88
CA ALA A 75 2.16 -3.88 -5.40
C ALA A 75 3.34 -4.59 -6.09
N GLN A 76 3.07 -5.37 -7.13
CA GLN A 76 4.03 -6.19 -7.88
C GLN A 76 3.91 -5.95 -9.38
N GLU A 77 5.02 -6.09 -10.09
CA GLU A 77 5.04 -5.95 -11.56
C GLU A 77 4.24 -7.03 -12.30
N SER A 78 3.92 -8.15 -11.65
CA SER A 78 3.02 -9.16 -12.21
C SER A 78 1.54 -8.80 -12.09
N ASP A 79 1.19 -7.84 -11.22
CA ASP A 79 -0.19 -7.39 -11.02
C ASP A 79 -0.59 -6.41 -12.13
N VAL A 80 -1.67 -6.73 -12.83
CA VAL A 80 -2.17 -5.93 -13.96
C VAL A 80 -2.63 -4.55 -13.49
N TYR A 81 -3.33 -4.47 -12.36
CA TYR A 81 -3.84 -3.22 -11.79
C TYR A 81 -2.74 -2.34 -11.24
N TYR A 82 -1.70 -2.93 -10.65
CA TYR A 82 -0.52 -2.17 -10.22
C TYR A 82 0.22 -1.57 -11.43
N ASN A 83 0.35 -2.32 -12.52
CA ASN A 83 0.93 -1.79 -13.76
C ASN A 83 0.11 -0.65 -14.35
N GLU A 84 -1.23 -0.78 -14.38
CA GLU A 84 -2.11 0.30 -14.82
C GLU A 84 -1.93 1.55 -13.96
N TYR A 85 -1.87 1.39 -12.63
CA TYR A 85 -1.59 2.48 -11.70
C TYR A 85 -0.26 3.16 -12.00
N ILE A 86 0.84 2.41 -12.18
CA ILE A 86 2.16 2.97 -12.48
C ILE A 86 2.15 3.72 -13.82
N GLN A 87 1.48 3.18 -14.83
CA GLN A 87 1.35 3.83 -16.14
C GLN A 87 0.53 5.13 -16.04
N TRP A 88 -0.58 5.10 -15.30
CA TRP A 88 -1.40 6.28 -15.04
C TRP A 88 -0.60 7.34 -14.29
N HIS A 89 0.08 6.98 -13.20
CA HIS A 89 0.86 7.90 -12.37
C HIS A 89 1.98 8.59 -13.18
N ARG A 90 2.73 7.82 -13.98
CA ARG A 90 3.77 8.39 -14.87
C ARG A 90 3.18 9.37 -15.88
N ARG A 91 2.01 9.09 -16.46
CA ARG A 91 1.36 9.99 -17.43
C ARG A 91 0.79 11.24 -16.75
N TYR A 92 0.26 11.09 -15.55
CA TYR A 92 -0.23 12.20 -14.73
C TYR A 92 0.91 13.18 -14.40
N GLN A 93 2.07 12.67 -13.98
CA GLN A 93 3.27 13.49 -13.73
C GLN A 93 3.73 14.27 -14.97
N LEU A 94 3.54 13.70 -16.16
CA LEU A 94 3.84 14.35 -17.44
C LEU A 94 2.71 15.28 -17.95
N GLN A 95 1.70 15.57 -17.13
CA GLN A 95 0.51 16.38 -17.47
C GLN A 95 -0.22 15.92 -18.74
N ARG A 96 -0.14 14.62 -19.06
CA ARG A 96 -0.83 14.03 -20.22
C ARG A 96 -2.22 13.56 -19.82
N ARG A 97 -3.20 13.73 -20.71
CA ARG A 97 -4.52 13.07 -20.55
C ARG A 97 -4.29 11.56 -20.43
N CYS A 98 -4.81 10.99 -19.35
CA CYS A 98 -4.74 9.57 -19.07
C CYS A 98 -6.14 9.06 -18.75
N LYS A 99 -6.40 7.80 -19.12
CA LYS A 99 -7.57 7.08 -18.64
C LYS A 99 -7.29 6.64 -17.20
N LEU A 100 -8.31 6.68 -16.34
CA LEU A 100 -8.20 6.13 -15.00
C LEU A 100 -7.93 4.62 -15.06
N PRO A 101 -7.19 4.06 -14.09
CA PRO A 101 -7.06 2.61 -13.93
C PRO A 101 -8.43 1.93 -13.91
N SER A 102 -8.52 0.76 -14.54
CA SER A 102 -9.79 0.04 -14.73
C SER A 102 -10.45 -0.36 -13.43
N GLN A 103 -9.66 -0.69 -12.40
CA GLN A 103 -10.16 -1.06 -11.08
C GLN A 103 -10.83 0.09 -10.31
N TRP A 104 -10.68 1.33 -10.79
CA TRP A 104 -11.24 2.51 -10.15
C TRP A 104 -12.55 2.99 -10.81
N LEU A 105 -13.02 2.28 -11.84
CA LEU A 105 -14.25 2.55 -12.59
C LEU A 105 -15.35 1.57 -12.20
#